data_AF-A0A968I0A7-F1
#
_entry.id   AF-A0A968I0A7-F1
#
_cell.length_a   1.000
_cell.length_b   1.000
_cell.length_c   1.000
_cell.angle_alpha   90.00
_cell.angle_beta   90.00
_cell.angle_gamma   90.00
#
_symmetry.space_group_name_H-M   'P 1'
#
loop_
_entity.id
_entity.type
_entity.pdbx_description
1 polymer ?
#
loop_
_entity_poly.entity_id
_entity_poly.type
_entity_poly.pdbx_seq_one_letter_code
_entity_poly.pdbx_strand_id
1 'polypeptide(L)'
;MLRSGALRIPVAIVETRAIGPTLGQDAISQGITAALIGVGAVFALLYIYYGLWFGTVAALGLIFSGLVIAGVFSGLGVVLTLPGIAGLVLTIGAAVDGNVISFERIKEELRLGKSLKSSIKSGFESSFSAIWDSNFTNLLAAVALYNYGTGPVRGFAVTLAVGVIVTVFSNIVVSRYLLEALAVIRPKANAPQWFVTPKINFIGLSRYVTMVSLVLAILGAVVIFAKGFTFGVDFTSGTAYTLRTASSVTSEDVRGAIGGSGIAGITSSGATIIESQTPGVNGKDFTVRVSELNDANRERLEVALEKLPQGFVKQSETVGPTVGNELRAATIWAVVVALGLTLVYIGFRFDIVFGGALVLAVAHNVAIVLGLYSALGREFTINTVAAILTLIGFALNDAIIVSDRIRENLKLMRGESYATIVNASINQTLSRTVMTSLSAMLPLVALLVFGGPVLRDFSLVVLVGFIIGTYSSIVIVSPMIVYFKDWQQRNRKPPRMAKV
;
A
#
# COMPACT_ATOMS: atom_id res chain seq x y z
N MET A 1 39.78 -23.32 -2.32
CA MET A 1 40.43 -22.79 -1.10
C MET A 1 41.97 -22.88 -1.12
N LEU A 2 42.61 -23.85 -1.77
CA LEU A 2 44.08 -23.91 -1.84
C LEU A 2 44.77 -22.72 -2.54
N ARG A 3 44.09 -22.03 -3.46
CA ARG A 3 44.63 -20.85 -4.17
C ARG A 3 44.60 -19.54 -3.38
N SER A 4 43.75 -19.41 -2.36
CA SER A 4 43.54 -18.18 -1.60
C SER A 4 44.24 -18.16 -0.23
N GLY A 5 44.86 -19.27 0.17
CA GLY A 5 45.38 -19.46 1.54
C GLY A 5 44.28 -19.67 2.58
N ALA A 6 44.69 -19.92 3.82
CA ALA A 6 43.79 -20.06 4.95
C ALA A 6 43.22 -18.69 5.38
N LEU A 7 41.97 -18.67 5.85
CA LEU A 7 41.36 -17.47 6.43
C LEU A 7 42.12 -17.08 7.71
N ARG A 8 42.43 -15.78 7.86
CA ARG A 8 43.18 -15.25 9.00
C ARG A 8 42.40 -15.26 10.32
N ILE A 9 41.07 -15.38 10.23
CA ILE A 9 40.15 -15.43 11.37
C ILE A 9 39.08 -16.49 11.08
N PRO A 10 38.58 -17.19 12.12
CA PRO A 10 37.43 -18.09 11.96
C PRO A 10 36.20 -17.25 11.61
N VAL A 11 35.50 -17.65 10.54
CA VAL A 11 34.26 -17.00 10.12
C VAL A 11 33.09 -17.93 10.41
N ALA A 12 31.99 -17.35 10.91
CA ALA A 12 30.73 -18.04 11.10
C ALA A 12 29.70 -17.44 10.14
N ILE A 13 28.85 -18.31 9.60
CA ILE A 13 27.74 -17.89 8.74
C ILE A 13 26.64 -17.36 9.65
N VAL A 14 26.29 -16.08 9.49
CA VAL A 14 25.27 -15.40 10.31
C VAL A 14 23.92 -15.26 9.60
N GLU A 15 23.92 -15.40 8.27
CA GLU A 15 22.73 -15.38 7.41
C GLU A 15 23.05 -16.14 6.10
N THR A 16 22.10 -16.94 5.63
CA THR A 16 22.15 -17.60 4.32
C THR A 16 20.79 -17.51 3.64
N ARG A 17 20.76 -17.10 2.36
CA ARG A 17 19.57 -17.18 1.51
C ARG A 17 19.91 -17.95 0.24
N ALA A 18 19.31 -19.13 0.07
CA ALA A 18 19.38 -19.89 -1.17
C ALA A 18 18.02 -19.80 -1.87
N ILE A 19 18.02 -19.28 -3.10
CA ILE A 19 16.82 -19.11 -3.92
C ILE A 19 16.95 -19.98 -5.17
N GLY A 20 16.00 -20.90 -5.35
CA GLY A 20 15.92 -21.76 -6.52
C GLY A 20 15.62 -20.95 -7.80
N PRO A 21 16.23 -21.28 -8.95
CA PRO A 21 16.04 -20.53 -10.20
C PRO A 21 14.58 -20.44 -10.66
N THR A 22 13.81 -21.50 -10.41
CA THR A 22 12.39 -21.59 -10.78
C THR A 22 11.50 -20.68 -9.94
N LEU A 23 11.83 -20.43 -8.66
CA LEU A 23 11.07 -19.50 -7.82
C LEU A 23 11.19 -18.07 -8.34
N GLY A 24 12.40 -17.67 -8.75
CA GLY A 24 12.63 -16.36 -9.36
C GLY A 24 11.82 -16.18 -10.64
N GLN A 25 11.86 -17.17 -11.53
CA GLN A 25 11.14 -17.12 -12.80
C GLN A 25 9.61 -17.14 -12.62
N ASP A 26 9.10 -17.99 -11.72
CA ASP A 26 7.68 -18.05 -11.37
C ASP A 26 7.21 -16.72 -10.78
N ALA A 27 7.97 -16.15 -9.85
CA ALA A 27 7.66 -14.86 -9.23
C ALA A 27 7.62 -13.71 -10.25
N ILE A 28 8.60 -13.67 -11.16
CA ILE A 28 8.67 -12.65 -12.21
C ILE A 28 7.50 -12.81 -13.18
N SER A 29 7.24 -14.01 -13.67
CA SER A 29 6.14 -14.26 -14.62
C SER A 29 4.78 -13.92 -14.00
N GLN A 30 4.51 -14.38 -12.78
CA GLN A 30 3.29 -14.05 -12.04
C GLN A 30 3.17 -12.54 -11.78
N GLY A 31 4.26 -11.88 -11.41
CA GLY A 31 4.32 -10.44 -11.21
C GLY A 31 4.02 -9.66 -12.49
N ILE A 32 4.59 -10.06 -13.63
CA ILE A 32 4.34 -9.46 -14.94
C ILE A 32 2.89 -9.69 -15.37
N THR A 33 2.36 -10.91 -15.24
CA THR A 33 0.97 -11.22 -15.58
C THR A 33 0.01 -10.37 -14.74
N ALA A 34 0.22 -10.30 -13.42
CA ALA A 34 -0.56 -9.44 -12.54
C ALA A 34 -0.46 -7.96 -12.93
N ALA A 35 0.73 -7.48 -13.27
CA ALA A 35 0.94 -6.10 -13.70
C ALA A 35 0.20 -5.79 -15.02
N LEU A 36 0.29 -6.66 -16.03
CA LEU A 36 -0.39 -6.48 -17.32
C LEU A 36 -1.90 -6.49 -17.18
N ILE A 37 -2.44 -7.43 -16.40
CA ILE A 37 -3.88 -7.49 -16.10
C ILE A 37 -4.31 -6.23 -15.33
N GLY A 38 -3.50 -5.80 -14.35
CA GLY A 38 -3.72 -4.57 -13.60
C GLY A 38 -3.76 -3.32 -14.48
N VAL A 39 -2.78 -3.16 -15.37
CA VAL A 39 -2.74 -2.05 -16.36
C VAL A 39 -3.96 -2.09 -17.27
N GLY A 40 -4.31 -3.27 -17.80
CA GLY A 40 -5.50 -3.44 -18.65
C GLY A 40 -6.80 -3.04 -17.93
N ALA A 41 -6.95 -3.44 -16.67
CA ALA A 41 -8.09 -3.05 -15.85
C ALA A 41 -8.13 -1.54 -15.56
N VAL A 42 -6.98 -0.92 -15.29
CA VAL A 42 -6.86 0.54 -15.11
C VAL A 42 -7.21 1.28 -16.40
N PHE A 43 -6.76 0.80 -17.57
CA PHE A 43 -7.16 1.37 -18.86
C PHE A 43 -8.65 1.26 -19.09
N ALA A 44 -9.25 0.09 -18.86
CA ALA A 44 -10.69 -0.08 -18.98
C ALA A 44 -11.44 0.91 -18.08
N LEU A 45 -11.04 1.05 -16.81
CA LEU A 45 -11.62 2.02 -15.89
C LEU A 45 -11.47 3.46 -16.39
N LEU A 46 -10.30 3.85 -16.89
CA LEU A 46 -10.03 5.17 -17.45
C LEU A 46 -10.94 5.50 -18.64
N TYR A 47 -11.09 4.58 -19.58
CA TYR A 47 -11.95 4.77 -20.75
C TYR A 47 -13.43 4.80 -20.38
N ILE A 48 -13.88 3.95 -19.46
CA ILE A 48 -15.26 3.94 -18.97
C ILE A 48 -15.57 5.26 -18.24
N TYR A 49 -14.68 5.70 -17.36
CA TYR A 49 -14.96 6.82 -16.48
C TYR A 49 -14.76 8.19 -17.14
N TYR A 50 -13.65 8.36 -17.86
CA TYR A 50 -13.26 9.63 -18.48
C TYR A 50 -13.60 9.72 -19.96
N GLY A 51 -14.13 8.66 -20.56
CA GLY A 51 -14.45 8.61 -21.99
C GLY A 51 -13.20 8.53 -22.86
N LEU A 52 -13.42 8.53 -24.18
CA LEU A 52 -12.35 8.27 -25.15
C LEU A 52 -11.19 9.28 -25.04
N TRP A 53 -11.48 10.58 -24.94
CA TRP A 53 -10.46 11.63 -25.05
C TRP A 53 -9.61 11.76 -23.79
N PHE A 54 -10.23 12.04 -22.65
CA PHE A 54 -9.54 12.17 -21.37
C PHE A 54 -8.95 10.82 -20.94
N GLY A 55 -9.66 9.71 -21.20
CA GLY A 55 -9.13 8.36 -20.98
C GLY A 55 -7.86 8.09 -21.78
N THR A 56 -7.79 8.49 -23.05
CA THR A 56 -6.57 8.35 -23.86
C THR A 56 -5.41 9.18 -23.30
N VAL A 57 -5.66 10.40 -22.83
CA VAL A 57 -4.59 11.22 -22.22
C VAL A 57 -4.03 10.54 -20.97
N ALA A 58 -4.89 10.07 -20.07
CA ALA A 58 -4.44 9.36 -18.86
C ALA A 58 -3.73 8.03 -19.19
N ALA A 59 -4.22 7.27 -20.18
CA ALA A 59 -3.59 6.03 -20.62
C ALA A 59 -2.20 6.27 -21.22
N LEU A 60 -2.04 7.28 -22.09
CA LEU A 60 -0.74 7.67 -22.64
C LEU A 60 0.22 8.17 -21.54
N GLY A 61 -0.28 8.92 -20.56
CA GLY A 61 0.50 9.33 -19.39
C GLY A 61 0.98 8.13 -18.56
N LEU A 62 0.14 7.11 -18.38
CA LEU A 62 0.51 5.88 -17.69
C LEU A 62 1.57 5.08 -18.45
N ILE A 63 1.43 4.95 -19.78
CA ILE A 63 2.44 4.29 -20.65
C ILE A 63 3.76 5.03 -20.56
N PHE A 64 3.74 6.36 -20.69
CA PHE A 64 4.93 7.20 -20.56
C PHE A 64 5.60 6.97 -19.20
N SER A 65 4.83 6.98 -18.12
CA SER A 65 5.36 6.74 -16.77
C SER A 65 6.04 5.37 -16.66
N GLY A 66 5.40 4.32 -17.19
CA GLY A 66 5.98 2.97 -17.21
C GLY A 66 7.29 2.90 -17.99
N LEU A 67 7.37 3.52 -19.16
CA LEU A 67 8.59 3.57 -19.98
C LEU A 67 9.72 4.34 -19.29
N VAL A 68 9.42 5.48 -18.67
CA VAL A 68 10.41 6.27 -17.95
C VAL A 68 10.91 5.53 -16.70
N ILE A 69 10.01 4.89 -15.93
CA ILE A 69 10.41 4.08 -14.77
C ILE A 69 11.35 2.95 -15.21
N ALA A 70 11.01 2.23 -16.29
CA ALA A 70 11.86 1.17 -16.83
C ALA A 70 13.23 1.71 -17.30
N GLY A 71 13.25 2.88 -17.95
CA GLY A 71 14.46 3.56 -18.37
C GLY A 71 15.35 3.96 -17.19
N VAL A 72 14.76 4.51 -16.12
CA VAL A 72 15.48 4.87 -14.89
C VAL A 72 16.04 3.63 -14.20
N PHE A 73 15.29 2.53 -14.15
CA PHE A 73 15.75 1.30 -13.51
C PHE A 73 16.93 0.70 -14.25
N SER A 74 16.85 0.66 -15.58
CA SER A 74 17.94 0.22 -16.45
C SER A 74 19.17 1.13 -16.31
N GLY A 75 18.98 2.45 -16.37
CA GLY A 75 20.07 3.43 -16.32
C GLY A 75 20.79 3.53 -14.98
N LEU A 76 20.08 3.35 -13.86
CA LEU A 76 20.66 3.40 -12.51
C LEU A 76 21.07 2.02 -11.98
N GLY A 77 20.82 0.94 -12.73
CA GLY A 77 21.08 -0.43 -12.25
C GLY A 77 20.25 -0.81 -11.03
N VAL A 78 18.99 -0.37 -10.97
CA VAL A 78 18.09 -0.69 -9.85
C VAL A 78 17.80 -2.18 -9.84
N VAL A 79 18.08 -2.85 -8.72
CA VAL A 79 17.77 -4.27 -8.54
C VAL A 79 16.26 -4.44 -8.31
N LEU A 80 15.58 -5.11 -9.24
CA LEU A 80 14.16 -5.39 -9.12
C LEU A 80 13.93 -6.61 -8.22
N THR A 81 13.54 -6.36 -6.97
CA THR A 81 13.20 -7.38 -5.99
C THR A 81 11.71 -7.75 -6.08
N LEU A 82 11.31 -8.87 -5.47
CA LEU A 82 9.90 -9.26 -5.32
C LEU A 82 9.04 -8.12 -4.71
N PRO A 83 9.44 -7.51 -3.58
CA PRO A 83 8.77 -6.31 -3.08
C PRO A 83 8.83 -5.14 -4.07
N GLY A 84 9.95 -4.94 -4.76
CA GLY A 84 10.05 -3.97 -5.86
C GLY A 84 8.96 -4.14 -6.92
N ILE A 85 8.65 -5.38 -7.34
CA ILE A 85 7.53 -5.66 -8.25
C ILE A 85 6.20 -5.20 -7.65
N ALA A 86 5.95 -5.47 -6.37
CA ALA A 86 4.75 -4.99 -5.68
C ALA A 86 4.67 -3.44 -5.66
N GLY A 87 5.81 -2.78 -5.46
CA GLY A 87 5.94 -1.32 -5.57
C GLY A 87 5.63 -0.80 -6.96
N LEU A 88 6.03 -1.50 -8.02
CA LEU A 88 5.71 -1.14 -9.40
C LEU A 88 4.21 -1.27 -9.67
N VAL A 89 3.61 -2.39 -9.26
CA VAL A 89 2.17 -2.64 -9.41
C VAL A 89 1.34 -1.59 -8.67
N LEU A 90 1.74 -1.25 -7.45
CA LEU A 90 1.14 -0.16 -6.68
C LEU A 90 1.29 1.19 -7.42
N THR A 91 2.49 1.48 -7.92
CA THR A 91 2.78 2.71 -8.65
C THR A 91 1.86 2.84 -9.86
N ILE A 92 1.59 1.76 -10.59
CA ILE A 92 0.67 1.78 -11.74
C ILE A 92 -0.73 2.25 -11.33
N GLY A 93 -1.25 1.75 -10.21
CA GLY A 93 -2.58 2.12 -9.73
C GLY A 93 -2.64 3.55 -9.18
N ALA A 94 -1.59 3.97 -8.48
CA ALA A 94 -1.45 5.31 -7.91
C ALA A 94 -1.06 6.38 -8.97
N ALA A 95 -0.43 5.97 -10.08
CA ALA A 95 0.04 6.86 -11.14
C ALA A 95 -1.07 7.71 -11.73
N VAL A 96 -2.31 7.21 -11.70
CA VAL A 96 -3.47 7.86 -12.29
C VAL A 96 -4.06 8.93 -11.36
N ASP A 97 -3.71 8.93 -10.07
CA ASP A 97 -4.31 9.83 -9.07
C ASP A 97 -4.18 11.31 -9.46
N GLY A 98 -2.99 11.74 -9.91
CA GLY A 98 -2.79 13.12 -10.36
C GLY A 98 -3.64 13.49 -11.59
N ASN A 99 -3.91 12.54 -12.49
CA ASN A 99 -4.84 12.73 -13.59
C ASN A 99 -6.27 12.84 -13.09
N VAL A 100 -6.71 11.99 -12.14
CA VAL A 100 -8.04 12.07 -11.53
C VAL A 100 -8.24 13.45 -10.90
N ILE A 101 -7.26 13.92 -10.13
CA ILE A 101 -7.30 15.22 -9.46
C ILE A 101 -7.51 16.34 -10.49
N SER A 102 -6.67 16.40 -11.52
CA SER A 102 -6.75 17.43 -12.56
C SER A 102 -8.04 17.30 -13.39
N PHE A 103 -8.44 16.11 -13.78
CA PHE A 103 -9.58 15.88 -14.67
C PHE A 103 -10.90 16.22 -13.98
N GLU A 104 -11.07 15.85 -12.70
CA GLU A 104 -12.25 16.24 -11.94
C GLU A 104 -12.34 17.76 -11.78
N ARG A 105 -11.21 18.45 -11.60
CA ARG A 105 -11.21 19.93 -11.56
C ARG A 105 -11.54 20.54 -12.91
N ILE A 106 -10.99 20.01 -14.01
CA ILE A 106 -11.36 20.45 -15.37
C ILE A 106 -12.84 20.23 -15.64
N LYS A 107 -13.40 19.09 -15.20
CA LYS A 107 -14.84 18.80 -15.28
C LYS A 107 -15.69 19.75 -14.45
N GLU A 108 -15.23 20.20 -13.28
CA GLU A 108 -15.88 21.30 -12.53
C GLU A 108 -15.89 22.60 -13.33
N GLU A 109 -14.76 23.02 -13.90
CA GLU A 109 -14.63 24.27 -14.67
C GLU A 109 -15.46 24.26 -15.97
N LEU A 110 -15.52 23.13 -16.66
CA LEU A 110 -16.37 22.93 -17.83
C LEU A 110 -17.86 23.07 -17.49
N ARG A 111 -18.29 22.62 -16.30
CA ARG A 111 -19.67 22.77 -15.83
C ARG A 111 -20.04 24.22 -15.52
N LEU A 112 -19.04 25.04 -15.18
CA LEU A 112 -19.22 26.49 -15.02
C LEU A 112 -19.27 27.24 -16.37
N GLY A 113 -19.27 26.51 -17.50
CA GLY A 113 -19.42 27.08 -18.84
C GLY A 113 -18.11 27.59 -19.48
N LYS A 114 -16.95 27.31 -18.86
CA LYS A 114 -15.66 27.68 -19.44
C LYS A 114 -15.33 26.81 -20.66
N SER A 115 -14.59 27.37 -21.61
CA SER A 115 -14.06 26.59 -22.75
C SER A 115 -13.07 25.53 -22.29
N LEU A 116 -12.86 24.47 -23.07
CA LEU A 116 -11.92 23.39 -22.73
C LEU A 116 -10.51 23.93 -22.45
N LYS A 117 -10.01 24.82 -23.32
CA LYS A 117 -8.68 25.45 -23.16
C LYS A 117 -8.57 26.24 -21.86
N SER A 118 -9.59 27.04 -21.51
CA SER A 118 -9.61 27.80 -20.26
C SER A 118 -9.72 26.89 -19.04
N SER A 119 -10.56 25.86 -19.13
CA SER A 119 -10.78 24.87 -18.07
C SER A 119 -9.52 24.07 -17.75
N ILE A 120 -8.74 23.68 -18.77
CA ILE A 120 -7.44 23.01 -18.60
C ILE A 120 -6.49 23.90 -17.80
N LYS A 121 -6.33 25.17 -18.22
CA LYS A 121 -5.43 26.11 -17.51
C LYS A 121 -5.82 26.27 -16.04
N SER A 122 -7.08 26.63 -15.76
CA SER A 122 -7.56 26.81 -14.39
C SER A 122 -7.51 25.50 -13.58
N GLY A 123 -7.76 24.37 -14.24
CA GLY A 123 -7.72 23.05 -13.63
C GLY A 123 -6.34 22.70 -13.09
N PHE A 124 -5.30 22.84 -13.91
CA PHE A 124 -3.92 22.52 -13.52
C PHE A 124 -3.33 23.51 -12.50
N GLU A 125 -3.64 24.80 -12.62
CA GLU A 125 -3.21 25.80 -11.62
C GLU A 125 -3.78 25.49 -10.23
N SER A 126 -5.04 25.03 -10.16
CA SER A 126 -5.69 24.69 -8.90
C SER A 126 -5.30 23.29 -8.37
N SER A 127 -4.97 22.34 -9.26
CA SER A 127 -4.66 20.96 -8.85
C SER A 127 -3.22 20.74 -8.41
N PHE A 128 -2.26 21.60 -8.82
CA PHE A 128 -0.83 21.38 -8.58
C PHE A 128 -0.48 21.08 -7.12
N SER A 129 -0.91 21.93 -6.18
CA SER A 129 -0.62 21.71 -4.75
C SER A 129 -1.22 20.41 -4.25
N ALA A 130 -2.45 20.07 -4.67
CA ALA A 130 -3.12 18.86 -4.24
C ALA A 130 -2.41 17.59 -4.76
N ILE A 131 -1.90 17.61 -6.00
CA ILE A 131 -1.12 16.49 -6.57
C ILE A 131 0.21 16.33 -5.84
N TRP A 132 0.88 17.43 -5.52
CA TRP A 132 2.13 17.38 -4.78
C TRP A 132 1.92 16.83 -3.38
N ASP A 133 0.94 17.38 -2.66
CA ASP A 133 0.63 17.00 -1.28
C ASP A 133 0.19 15.53 -1.16
N SER A 134 -0.61 15.04 -2.11
CA SER A 134 -1.06 13.64 -2.13
C SER A 134 0.08 12.62 -2.29
N ASN A 135 1.16 13.03 -2.95
CA ASN A 135 2.29 12.16 -3.26
C ASN A 135 3.48 12.33 -2.30
N PHE A 136 3.58 13.48 -1.63
CA PHE A 136 4.72 13.80 -0.76
C PHE A 136 4.83 12.85 0.43
N THR A 137 3.72 12.43 1.04
CA THR A 137 3.71 11.46 2.14
C THR A 137 4.29 10.10 1.72
N ASN A 138 4.03 9.66 0.49
CA ASN A 138 4.60 8.41 -0.04
C ASN A 138 6.12 8.52 -0.24
N LEU A 139 6.62 9.70 -0.64
CA LEU A 139 8.06 9.95 -0.71
C LEU A 139 8.71 9.92 0.68
N LEU A 140 8.06 10.47 1.71
CA LEU A 140 8.57 10.42 3.09
C LEU A 140 8.68 8.96 3.59
N ALA A 141 7.66 8.14 3.30
CA ALA A 141 7.70 6.71 3.62
C ALA A 141 8.81 5.99 2.84
N ALA A 142 8.98 6.28 1.55
CA ALA A 142 10.06 5.72 0.74
C ALA A 142 11.44 6.12 1.27
N VAL A 143 11.64 7.36 1.70
CA VAL A 143 12.91 7.83 2.29
C VAL A 143 13.20 7.08 3.60
N ALA A 144 12.22 6.91 4.48
CA ALA A 144 12.41 6.15 5.72
C ALA A 144 12.76 4.68 5.43
N LEU A 145 12.02 4.04 4.52
CA LEU A 145 12.26 2.66 4.09
C LEU A 145 13.61 2.48 3.38
N TYR A 146 14.08 3.48 2.63
CA TYR A 146 15.37 3.39 1.95
C TYR A 146 16.57 3.44 2.91
N ASN A 147 16.45 4.25 3.98
CA ASN A 147 17.52 4.45 4.95
C ASN A 147 17.57 3.35 6.02
N TYR A 148 16.41 2.82 6.43
CA TYR A 148 16.32 1.83 7.52
C TYR A 148 15.83 0.46 7.07
N GLY A 149 15.29 0.33 5.86
CA GLY A 149 14.91 -0.96 5.31
C GLY A 149 16.11 -1.75 4.82
N THR A 150 16.03 -3.08 4.91
CA THR A 150 17.09 -3.99 4.46
C THR A 150 16.71 -4.66 3.14
N GLY A 151 17.75 -5.10 2.39
CA GLY A 151 17.69 -5.85 1.13
C GLY A 151 16.41 -5.63 0.29
N PRO A 152 15.43 -6.55 0.35
CA PRO A 152 14.21 -6.48 -0.47
C PRO A 152 13.37 -5.21 -0.29
N VAL A 153 13.25 -4.70 0.94
CA VAL A 153 12.43 -3.51 1.25
C VAL A 153 13.09 -2.21 0.80
N ARG A 154 14.42 -2.18 0.73
CA ARG A 154 15.14 -1.07 0.09
C ARG A 154 14.82 -0.99 -1.40
N GLY A 155 14.72 -2.14 -2.07
CA GLY A 155 14.26 -2.22 -3.46
C GLY A 155 12.84 -1.65 -3.64
N PHE A 156 11.91 -2.04 -2.76
CA PHE A 156 10.57 -1.46 -2.74
C PHE A 156 10.58 0.06 -2.56
N ALA A 157 11.39 0.58 -1.65
CA ALA A 157 11.52 2.01 -1.39
C ALA A 157 11.99 2.79 -2.61
N VAL A 158 13.02 2.29 -3.30
CA VAL A 158 13.53 2.90 -4.56
C VAL A 158 12.44 2.90 -5.62
N THR A 159 11.75 1.76 -5.79
CA THR A 159 10.65 1.66 -6.76
C THR A 159 9.54 2.66 -6.47
N LEU A 160 9.10 2.75 -5.22
CA LEU A 160 8.06 3.69 -4.80
C LEU A 160 8.49 5.14 -5.04
N ALA A 161 9.72 5.50 -4.67
CA ALA A 161 10.23 6.86 -4.84
C ALA A 161 10.32 7.28 -6.32
N VAL A 162 10.94 6.44 -7.15
CA VAL A 162 11.04 6.69 -8.60
C VAL A 162 9.65 6.73 -9.22
N GLY A 163 8.78 5.79 -8.85
CA GLY A 163 7.41 5.72 -9.31
C GLY A 163 6.63 7.00 -9.04
N VAL A 164 6.66 7.49 -7.80
CA VAL A 164 6.00 8.74 -7.41
C VAL A 164 6.57 9.93 -8.18
N ILE A 165 7.90 10.09 -8.28
CA ILE A 165 8.51 11.22 -8.97
C ILE A 165 8.11 11.25 -10.45
N VAL A 166 8.23 10.10 -11.13
CA VAL A 166 7.93 9.99 -12.57
C VAL A 166 6.44 10.22 -12.83
N THR A 167 5.57 9.68 -12.00
CA THR A 167 4.11 9.82 -12.19
C THR A 167 3.62 11.23 -11.87
N VAL A 168 4.17 11.90 -10.85
CA VAL A 168 3.92 13.32 -10.60
C VAL A 168 4.35 14.17 -11.80
N PHE A 169 5.54 13.92 -12.35
CA PHE A 169 6.00 14.58 -13.57
C PHE A 169 5.06 14.34 -14.75
N SER A 170 4.68 13.08 -15.00
CA SER A 170 3.76 12.72 -16.09
C SER A 170 2.40 13.43 -15.93
N ASN A 171 1.83 13.40 -14.73
CA ASN A 171 0.52 14.00 -14.46
C ASN A 171 0.52 15.52 -14.62
N ILE A 172 1.60 16.21 -14.22
CA ILE A 172 1.65 17.68 -14.24
C ILE A 172 2.10 18.21 -15.61
N VAL A 173 3.05 17.54 -16.25
CA VAL A 173 3.69 18.02 -17.49
C VAL A 173 3.09 17.33 -18.71
N VAL A 174 3.15 15.99 -18.77
CA VAL A 174 2.77 15.22 -19.96
C VAL A 174 1.26 15.26 -20.17
N SER A 175 0.46 14.95 -19.15
CA SER A 175 -0.99 14.97 -19.26
C SER A 175 -1.53 16.37 -19.58
N ARG A 176 -0.91 17.42 -19.02
CA ARG A 176 -1.24 18.81 -19.33
C ARG A 176 -0.98 19.11 -20.81
N TYR A 177 0.21 18.80 -21.29
CA TYR A 177 0.58 19.01 -22.69
C TYR A 177 -0.38 18.29 -23.64
N LEU A 178 -0.68 17.01 -23.36
CA LEU A 178 -1.60 16.22 -24.16
C LEU A 178 -3.04 16.78 -24.16
N LEU A 179 -3.52 17.27 -23.02
CA LEU A 179 -4.82 17.94 -22.92
C LEU A 179 -4.86 19.27 -23.68
N GLU A 180 -3.80 20.08 -23.60
CA GLU A 180 -3.71 21.34 -24.33
C GLU A 180 -3.68 21.09 -25.85
N ALA A 181 -2.93 20.09 -26.32
CA ALA A 181 -2.93 19.67 -27.72
C ALA A 181 -4.31 19.15 -28.16
N LEU A 182 -4.95 18.32 -27.34
CA LEU A 182 -6.32 17.85 -27.58
C LEU A 182 -7.31 19.01 -27.69
N ALA A 183 -7.17 20.05 -26.87
CA ALA A 183 -8.07 21.20 -26.89
C ALA A 183 -7.96 22.05 -28.17
N VAL A 184 -6.80 22.02 -28.84
CA VAL A 184 -6.62 22.63 -30.16
C VAL A 184 -7.29 21.79 -31.24
N ILE A 185 -7.08 20.46 -31.22
CA ILE A 185 -7.59 19.54 -32.27
C ILE A 185 -9.09 19.31 -32.12
N ARG A 186 -9.60 19.21 -30.89
CA ARG A 186 -11.00 18.93 -30.53
C ARG A 186 -11.48 19.88 -29.42
N PRO A 187 -11.80 21.15 -29.75
CA PRO A 187 -12.22 22.15 -28.75
C PRO A 187 -13.49 21.78 -27.96
N LYS A 188 -14.32 20.88 -28.50
CA LYS A 188 -15.57 20.38 -27.89
C LYS A 188 -15.40 19.04 -27.17
N ALA A 189 -14.18 18.52 -26.99
CA ALA A 189 -13.96 17.29 -26.25
C ALA A 189 -14.43 17.45 -24.79
N ASN A 190 -15.16 16.46 -24.29
CA ASN A 190 -15.68 16.43 -22.94
C ASN A 190 -15.43 15.05 -22.30
N ALA A 191 -15.59 15.00 -20.98
CA ALA A 191 -15.55 13.77 -20.20
C ALA A 191 -16.94 13.51 -19.60
N PRO A 192 -17.36 12.23 -19.48
CA PRO A 192 -18.61 11.87 -18.79
C PRO A 192 -18.69 12.40 -17.36
N GLN A 193 -19.91 12.73 -16.92
CA GLN A 193 -20.19 13.33 -15.62
C GLN A 193 -21.05 12.38 -14.78
N TRP A 194 -20.41 11.43 -14.08
CA TRP A 194 -21.11 10.41 -13.29
C TRP A 194 -21.66 10.95 -11.96
N PHE A 195 -20.82 11.61 -11.16
CA PHE A 195 -21.17 12.11 -9.83
C PHE A 195 -21.32 13.63 -9.83
N VAL A 196 -22.43 14.13 -10.41
CA VAL A 196 -22.73 15.57 -10.38
C VAL A 196 -23.29 15.94 -9.00
N THR A 197 -22.40 16.31 -8.08
CA THR A 197 -22.71 16.77 -6.71
C THR A 197 -23.82 15.95 -6.04
N PRO A 198 -23.54 14.68 -5.71
CA PRO A 198 -24.49 13.87 -4.96
C PRO A 198 -24.93 14.61 -3.68
N LYS A 199 -26.14 14.33 -3.21
CA LYS A 199 -26.67 14.91 -1.96
C LYS A 199 -26.82 13.82 -0.90
N ILE A 200 -25.74 13.05 -0.70
CA ILE A 200 -25.71 11.97 0.28
C ILE A 200 -25.44 12.59 1.66
N ASN A 201 -26.17 12.15 2.69
CA ASN A 201 -25.96 12.58 4.07
C ASN A 201 -24.93 11.68 4.77
N PHE A 202 -23.64 11.93 4.52
CA PHE A 202 -22.53 11.21 5.14
C PHE A 202 -22.43 11.45 6.64
N ILE A 203 -22.74 12.67 7.10
CA ILE A 203 -22.72 12.99 8.54
C ILE A 203 -23.79 12.19 9.29
N GLY A 204 -24.99 12.05 8.72
CA GLY A 204 -26.05 11.23 9.32
C GLY A 204 -25.72 9.74 9.38
N LEU A 205 -25.06 9.21 8.33
CA LEU A 205 -24.64 7.81 8.27
C LEU A 205 -23.43 7.52 9.17
N SER A 206 -22.58 8.53 9.40
CA SER A 206 -21.30 8.35 10.10
C SER A 206 -21.42 7.68 11.45
N ARG A 207 -22.43 8.05 12.27
CA ARG A 207 -22.62 7.46 13.61
C ARG A 207 -22.65 5.92 13.60
N TYR A 208 -23.26 5.32 12.58
CA TYR A 208 -23.38 3.88 12.47
C TYR A 208 -22.09 3.26 11.97
N VAL A 209 -21.50 3.84 10.92
CA VAL A 209 -20.28 3.29 10.31
C VAL A 209 -19.09 3.46 11.25
N THR A 210 -18.93 4.62 11.90
CA THR A 210 -17.89 4.83 12.92
C THR A 210 -18.03 3.84 14.07
N MET A 211 -19.25 3.53 14.54
CA MET A 211 -19.46 2.53 15.60
C MET A 211 -19.03 1.13 15.17
N VAL A 212 -19.50 0.66 14.01
CA VAL A 212 -19.12 -0.67 13.47
C VAL A 212 -17.62 -0.75 13.25
N SER A 213 -17.04 0.30 12.67
CA SER A 213 -15.61 0.35 12.37
C SER A 213 -14.74 0.36 13.63
N LEU A 214 -15.15 1.11 14.66
CA LEU A 214 -14.48 1.10 15.97
C LEU A 214 -14.57 -0.28 16.64
N VAL A 215 -15.71 -0.96 16.55
CA VAL A 215 -15.84 -2.36 17.03
C VAL A 215 -14.87 -3.27 16.29
N LEU A 216 -14.75 -3.15 14.96
CA LEU A 216 -13.78 -3.93 14.19
C LEU A 216 -12.34 -3.61 14.59
N ALA A 217 -12.00 -2.35 14.86
CA ALA A 217 -10.67 -1.96 15.31
C ALA A 217 -10.35 -2.52 16.71
N ILE A 218 -11.32 -2.49 17.62
CA ILE A 218 -11.18 -3.08 18.96
C ILE A 218 -11.05 -4.60 18.87
N LEU A 219 -11.88 -5.28 18.08
CA LEU A 219 -11.77 -6.72 17.84
C LEU A 219 -10.42 -7.07 17.23
N GLY A 220 -9.95 -6.28 16.26
CA GLY A 220 -8.62 -6.43 15.67
C GLY A 220 -7.52 -6.31 16.72
N ALA A 221 -7.57 -5.29 17.57
CA ALA A 221 -6.63 -5.12 18.68
C ALA A 221 -6.69 -6.30 19.67
N VAL A 222 -7.88 -6.77 20.05
CA VAL A 222 -8.06 -7.92 20.94
C VAL A 222 -7.44 -9.18 20.32
N VAL A 223 -7.65 -9.43 19.03
CA VAL A 223 -7.02 -10.56 18.33
C VAL A 223 -5.50 -10.44 18.36
N ILE A 224 -4.95 -9.25 18.10
CA ILE A 224 -3.50 -9.01 18.17
C ILE A 224 -2.96 -9.33 19.57
N PHE A 225 -3.62 -8.86 20.64
CA PHE A 225 -3.16 -9.10 22.01
C PHE A 225 -3.38 -10.55 22.48
N ALA A 226 -4.43 -11.22 22.02
CA ALA A 226 -4.76 -12.59 22.43
C ALA A 226 -3.98 -13.66 21.67
N LYS A 227 -3.82 -13.50 20.35
CA LYS A 227 -3.18 -14.48 19.46
C LYS A 227 -1.73 -14.12 19.12
N GLY A 228 -1.41 -12.83 19.06
CA GLY A 228 -0.12 -12.36 18.57
C GLY A 228 0.02 -12.48 17.04
N PHE A 229 1.23 -12.30 16.54
CA PHE A 229 1.57 -12.50 15.14
C PHE A 229 2.45 -13.73 14.94
N THR A 230 2.27 -14.40 13.81
CA THR A 230 3.23 -15.40 13.32
C THR A 230 4.41 -14.67 12.68
N PHE A 231 5.39 -14.25 13.48
CA PHE A 231 6.55 -13.51 12.98
C PHE A 231 7.46 -14.39 12.11
N GLY A 232 7.92 -13.89 10.97
CA GLY A 232 8.88 -14.60 10.12
C GLY A 232 10.31 -14.60 10.66
N VAL A 233 11.20 -15.33 9.97
CA VAL A 233 12.61 -15.51 10.40
C VAL A 233 13.39 -14.21 10.49
N ASP A 234 12.97 -13.16 9.76
CA ASP A 234 13.49 -11.79 9.89
C ASP A 234 13.42 -11.28 11.34
N PHE A 235 12.41 -11.70 12.10
CA PHE A 235 12.16 -11.24 13.47
C PHE A 235 12.39 -12.31 14.52
N THR A 236 12.17 -13.59 14.21
CA THR A 236 12.34 -14.67 15.22
C THR A 236 13.73 -15.28 15.22
N SER A 237 14.51 -15.04 14.16
CA SER A 237 15.65 -15.89 13.79
C SER A 237 15.21 -17.35 13.56
N GLY A 238 16.07 -18.14 12.92
CA GLY A 238 15.78 -19.53 12.58
C GLY A 238 15.95 -19.83 11.09
N THR A 239 15.43 -20.99 10.66
CA THR A 239 15.49 -21.43 9.28
C THR A 239 14.09 -21.58 8.70
N ALA A 240 13.85 -20.97 7.54
CA ALA A 240 12.61 -21.06 6.78
C ALA A 240 12.84 -21.71 5.41
N TYR A 241 11.90 -22.53 4.97
CA TYR A 241 11.85 -23.14 3.66
C TYR A 241 10.56 -22.77 2.95
N THR A 242 10.65 -22.48 1.66
CA THR A 242 9.51 -22.49 0.76
C THR A 242 9.54 -23.80 -0.02
N LEU A 243 8.62 -24.70 0.26
CA LEU A 243 8.52 -26.02 -0.35
C LEU A 243 7.34 -26.04 -1.32
N ARG A 244 7.52 -26.57 -2.54
CA ARG A 244 6.42 -26.96 -3.42
C ARG A 244 6.23 -28.47 -3.39
N THR A 245 5.00 -28.92 -3.44
CA THR A 245 4.61 -30.34 -3.43
C THR A 245 3.39 -30.58 -4.32
N ALA A 246 3.01 -31.85 -4.52
CA ALA A 246 1.76 -32.23 -5.14
C ALA A 246 0.54 -31.79 -4.29
N SER A 247 -0.60 -31.54 -4.94
CA SER A 247 -1.81 -31.06 -4.25
C SER A 247 -2.39 -32.03 -3.21
N SER A 248 -2.01 -33.31 -3.26
CA SER A 248 -2.41 -34.33 -2.29
C SER A 248 -1.66 -34.25 -0.96
N VAL A 249 -0.51 -33.56 -0.92
CA VAL A 249 0.32 -33.45 0.28
C VAL A 249 -0.36 -32.51 1.29
N THR A 250 -0.40 -32.94 2.54
CA THR A 250 -0.99 -32.23 3.68
C THR A 250 0.08 -31.62 4.57
N SER A 251 -0.32 -30.68 5.45
CA SER A 251 0.59 -30.14 6.46
C SER A 251 1.12 -31.23 7.42
N GLU A 252 0.36 -32.31 7.63
CA GLU A 252 0.82 -33.45 8.46
C GLU A 252 1.89 -34.28 7.76
N ASP A 253 1.81 -34.45 6.43
CA ASP A 253 2.86 -35.15 5.67
C ASP A 253 4.18 -34.38 5.75
N VAL A 254 4.11 -33.06 5.61
CA VAL A 254 5.27 -32.16 5.78
C VAL A 254 5.81 -32.25 7.20
N ARG A 255 4.93 -32.25 8.20
CA ARG A 255 5.31 -32.41 9.62
C ARG A 255 5.97 -33.77 9.89
N GLY A 256 5.47 -34.83 9.26
CA GLY A 256 6.04 -36.18 9.29
C GLY A 256 7.44 -36.22 8.68
N ALA A 257 7.65 -35.56 7.54
CA ALA A 257 8.96 -35.44 6.90
C ALA A 257 9.99 -34.72 7.80
N ILE A 258 9.56 -33.66 8.51
CA ILE A 258 10.41 -32.95 9.49
C ILE A 258 10.77 -33.89 10.65
N GLY A 259 9.78 -34.56 11.25
CA GLY A 259 10.01 -35.50 12.36
C GLY A 259 10.90 -36.68 11.98
N GLY A 260 10.78 -37.18 10.74
CA GLY A 260 11.60 -38.25 10.19
C GLY A 260 13.02 -37.86 9.77
N SER A 261 13.37 -36.57 9.81
CA SER A 261 14.69 -36.08 9.38
C SER A 261 15.84 -36.49 10.32
N GLY A 262 15.52 -36.87 11.56
CA GLY A 262 16.53 -37.28 12.57
C GLY A 262 17.43 -36.15 13.06
N ILE A 263 17.07 -34.89 12.82
CA ILE A 263 17.84 -33.72 13.23
C ILE A 263 17.58 -33.42 14.71
N ALA A 264 18.63 -33.53 15.52
CA ALA A 264 18.55 -33.22 16.96
C ALA A 264 18.12 -31.75 17.19
N GLY A 265 17.13 -31.55 18.06
CA GLY A 265 16.59 -30.22 18.39
C GLY A 265 15.44 -29.75 17.49
N ILE A 266 15.19 -30.41 16.35
CA ILE A 266 13.99 -30.16 15.54
C ILE A 266 12.95 -31.24 15.86
N THR A 267 11.80 -30.80 16.35
CA THR A 267 10.63 -31.67 16.55
C THR A 267 9.51 -31.28 15.60
N SER A 268 8.67 -32.25 15.24
CA SER A 268 7.45 -32.05 14.47
C SER A 268 6.53 -30.98 15.07
N SER A 269 6.51 -30.86 16.41
CA SER A 269 5.71 -29.88 17.16
C SER A 269 6.33 -28.49 17.21
N GLY A 270 7.66 -28.36 17.07
CA GLY A 270 8.37 -27.08 17.06
C GLY A 270 8.34 -26.37 15.70
N ALA A 271 7.93 -27.07 14.63
CA ALA A 271 7.86 -26.50 13.29
C ALA A 271 6.56 -25.73 13.06
N THR A 272 6.67 -24.51 12.52
CA THR A 272 5.51 -23.78 11.98
C THR A 272 5.36 -24.13 10.51
N ILE A 273 4.18 -24.59 10.10
CA ILE A 273 3.88 -24.96 8.71
C ILE A 273 2.68 -24.14 8.26
N ILE A 274 2.86 -23.32 7.23
CA ILE A 274 1.80 -22.50 6.64
C ILE A 274 1.58 -22.99 5.22
N GLU A 275 0.37 -23.49 4.94
CA GLU A 275 -0.03 -23.89 3.60
C GLU A 275 -0.47 -22.66 2.78
N SER A 276 0.03 -22.58 1.54
CA SER A 276 -0.35 -21.55 0.58
C SER A 276 -0.61 -22.17 -0.78
N GLN A 277 -1.84 -22.05 -1.26
CA GLN A 277 -2.21 -22.47 -2.61
C GLN A 277 -2.20 -21.26 -3.55
N THR A 278 -1.46 -21.34 -4.65
CA THR A 278 -1.50 -20.30 -5.69
C THR A 278 -2.55 -20.68 -6.74
N PRO A 279 -3.61 -19.87 -6.95
CA PRO A 279 -4.62 -20.15 -7.97
C PRO A 279 -3.99 -20.33 -9.35
N GLY A 280 -4.44 -21.35 -10.09
CA GLY A 280 -3.95 -21.64 -11.44
C GLY A 280 -2.56 -22.31 -11.50
N VAL A 281 -1.93 -22.61 -10.37
CA VAL A 281 -0.67 -23.37 -10.31
C VAL A 281 -0.93 -24.77 -9.77
N ASN A 282 -0.44 -25.80 -10.46
CA ASN A 282 -0.52 -27.18 -10.00
C ASN A 282 0.41 -27.39 -8.79
N GLY A 283 -0.10 -28.10 -7.78
CA GLY A 283 0.61 -28.34 -6.52
C GLY A 283 0.22 -27.37 -5.40
N LYS A 284 0.92 -27.51 -4.26
CA LYS A 284 0.78 -26.67 -3.07
C LYS A 284 2.13 -26.14 -2.66
N ASP A 285 2.16 -24.89 -2.21
CA ASP A 285 3.34 -24.30 -1.60
C ASP A 285 3.18 -24.33 -0.06
N PHE A 286 4.25 -24.63 0.65
CA PHE A 286 4.32 -24.64 2.10
C PHE A 286 5.48 -23.75 2.56
N THR A 287 5.21 -22.87 3.52
CA THR A 287 6.25 -22.20 4.29
C THR A 287 6.50 -23.01 5.55
N VAL A 288 7.70 -23.60 5.66
CA VAL A 288 8.12 -24.41 6.79
C VAL A 288 9.17 -23.63 7.58
N ARG A 289 8.92 -23.39 8.86
CA ARG A 289 9.87 -22.71 9.74
C ARG A 289 10.25 -23.58 10.92
N VAL A 290 11.55 -23.63 11.18
CA VAL A 290 12.17 -24.38 12.26
C VAL A 290 13.20 -23.50 12.99
N SER A 291 13.71 -23.98 14.12
CA SER A 291 14.85 -23.38 14.80
C SER A 291 16.07 -23.29 13.85
N GLU A 292 17.00 -22.39 14.16
CA GLU A 292 18.19 -22.17 13.35
C GLU A 292 18.95 -23.47 13.07
N LEU A 293 19.23 -23.72 11.79
CA LEU A 293 19.99 -24.86 11.33
C LEU A 293 21.35 -24.43 10.80
N ASN A 294 22.38 -25.22 11.12
CA ASN A 294 23.63 -25.17 10.38
C ASN A 294 23.44 -25.75 8.96
N ASP A 295 24.39 -25.50 8.06
CA ASP A 295 24.28 -25.91 6.66
C ASP A 295 24.03 -27.41 6.47
N ALA A 296 24.72 -28.26 7.25
CA ALA A 296 24.57 -29.71 7.13
C ALA A 296 23.16 -30.18 7.51
N ASN A 297 22.58 -29.65 8.59
CA ASN A 297 21.21 -29.98 8.98
C ASN A 297 20.19 -29.32 8.05
N ARG A 298 20.50 -28.13 7.52
CA ARG A 298 19.66 -27.44 6.55
C ARG A 298 19.50 -28.28 5.28
N GLU A 299 20.61 -28.80 4.75
CA GLU A 299 20.64 -29.67 3.57
C GLU A 299 19.95 -31.01 3.84
N ARG A 300 20.16 -31.62 5.01
CA ARG A 300 19.44 -32.86 5.38
C ARG A 300 17.93 -32.68 5.41
N LEU A 301 17.46 -31.56 5.97
CA LEU A 301 16.02 -31.26 6.00
C LEU A 301 15.49 -30.98 4.60
N GLU A 302 16.25 -30.25 3.77
CA GLU A 302 15.93 -30.02 2.36
C GLU A 302 15.69 -31.35 1.62
N VAL A 303 16.64 -32.28 1.72
CA VAL A 303 16.52 -33.64 1.15
C VAL A 303 15.32 -34.41 1.70
N ALA A 304 14.99 -34.26 2.99
CA ALA A 304 13.82 -34.91 3.58
C ALA A 304 12.50 -34.35 3.03
N LEU A 305 12.42 -33.03 2.83
CA LEU A 305 11.25 -32.37 2.26
C LEU A 305 11.08 -32.68 0.77
N GLU A 306 12.17 -32.82 0.02
CA GLU A 306 12.14 -33.17 -1.41
C GLU A 306 11.70 -34.61 -1.69
N LYS A 307 11.73 -35.49 -0.67
CA LYS A 307 11.17 -36.86 -0.79
C LYS A 307 9.64 -36.89 -0.81
N LEU A 308 8.97 -35.79 -0.45
CA LEU A 308 7.52 -35.68 -0.56
C LEU A 308 7.10 -35.76 -2.03
N PRO A 309 5.86 -36.17 -2.35
CA PRO A 309 5.37 -36.19 -3.72
C PRO A 309 5.52 -34.84 -4.42
N GLN A 310 6.31 -34.80 -5.50
CA GLN A 310 6.72 -33.58 -6.21
C GLN A 310 7.35 -32.51 -5.29
N GLY A 311 8.02 -32.96 -4.22
CA GLY A 311 8.73 -32.11 -3.27
C GLY A 311 9.89 -31.37 -3.95
N PHE A 312 9.85 -30.06 -3.89
CA PHE A 312 10.90 -29.21 -4.43
C PHE A 312 11.09 -27.99 -3.52
N VAL A 313 12.26 -27.87 -2.90
CA VAL A 313 12.56 -26.71 -2.06
C VAL A 313 12.96 -25.54 -2.95
N LYS A 314 12.07 -24.56 -3.00
CA LYS A 314 12.23 -23.35 -3.81
C LYS A 314 13.15 -22.32 -3.18
N GLN A 315 13.17 -22.26 -1.86
CA GLN A 315 13.99 -21.31 -1.11
C GLN A 315 14.30 -21.90 0.25
N SER A 316 15.53 -21.72 0.72
CA SER A 316 15.89 -21.91 2.12
C SER A 316 16.62 -20.66 2.63
N GLU A 317 16.15 -20.14 3.75
CA GLU A 317 16.67 -18.93 4.38
C GLU A 317 16.97 -19.22 5.85
N THR A 318 18.16 -18.84 6.31
CA THR A 318 18.57 -18.95 7.71
C THR A 318 19.02 -17.59 8.19
N VAL A 319 18.46 -17.14 9.32
CA VAL A 319 18.78 -15.86 9.95
C VAL A 319 19.19 -16.13 11.39
N GLY A 320 20.43 -15.80 11.73
CA GLY A 320 20.94 -15.94 13.09
C GLY A 320 20.39 -14.86 14.05
N PRO A 321 20.62 -14.98 15.37
CA PRO A 321 20.09 -14.05 16.39
C PRO A 321 20.61 -12.62 16.22
N THR A 322 21.88 -12.46 15.85
CA THR A 322 22.49 -11.14 15.66
C THR A 322 21.83 -10.38 14.52
N VAL A 323 21.73 -11.01 13.35
CA VAL A 323 21.09 -10.42 12.16
C VAL A 323 19.60 -10.20 12.41
N GLY A 324 18.89 -11.14 13.04
CA GLY A 324 17.48 -10.96 13.38
C GLY A 324 17.22 -9.77 14.31
N ASN A 325 18.08 -9.55 15.31
CA ASN A 325 17.98 -8.38 16.19
C ASN A 325 18.24 -7.06 15.44
N GLU A 326 19.22 -7.04 14.54
CA GLU A 326 19.50 -5.89 13.67
C GLU A 326 18.32 -5.58 12.75
N LEU A 327 17.77 -6.60 12.07
CA LEU A 327 16.60 -6.48 11.20
C LEU A 327 15.38 -5.96 11.95
N ARG A 328 15.12 -6.48 13.15
CA ARG A 328 14.02 -6.01 14.01
C ARG A 328 14.22 -4.55 14.41
N ALA A 329 15.41 -4.16 14.86
CA ALA A 329 15.70 -2.78 15.25
C ALA A 329 15.57 -1.82 14.06
N ALA A 330 16.13 -2.19 12.91
CA ALA A 330 16.05 -1.42 11.67
C ALA A 330 14.59 -1.23 11.22
N THR A 331 13.77 -2.28 11.31
CA THR A 331 12.33 -2.22 11.01
C THR A 331 11.59 -1.26 11.95
N ILE A 332 11.87 -1.31 13.26
CA ILE A 332 11.26 -0.40 14.23
C ILE A 332 11.63 1.05 13.88
N TRP A 333 12.91 1.32 13.60
CA TRP A 333 13.36 2.64 13.20
C TRP A 333 12.74 3.11 11.88
N ALA A 334 12.60 2.24 10.89
CA ALA A 334 11.92 2.56 9.63
C ALA A 334 10.48 3.04 9.88
N VAL A 335 9.74 2.34 10.74
CA VAL A 335 8.36 2.72 11.11
C VAL A 335 8.33 4.02 11.90
N VAL A 336 9.16 4.14 12.94
CA VAL A 336 9.20 5.34 13.79
C VAL A 336 9.57 6.58 12.99
N VAL A 337 10.57 6.49 12.12
CA VAL A 337 11.00 7.61 11.29
C VAL A 337 9.95 7.93 10.23
N ALA A 338 9.36 6.93 9.56
CA ALA A 338 8.28 7.17 8.61
C ALA A 338 7.10 7.88 9.26
N LEU A 339 6.62 7.38 10.40
CA LEU A 339 5.53 7.99 11.17
C LEU A 339 5.91 9.39 11.65
N GLY A 340 7.13 9.58 12.16
CA GLY A 340 7.63 10.88 12.61
C GLY A 340 7.64 11.91 11.47
N LEU A 341 8.19 11.57 10.31
CA LEU A 341 8.20 12.42 9.12
C LEU A 341 6.78 12.75 8.66
N THR A 342 5.89 11.76 8.65
CA THR A 342 4.48 11.94 8.33
C THR A 342 3.78 12.89 9.31
N LEU A 343 3.99 12.72 10.62
CA LEU A 343 3.41 13.59 11.65
C LEU A 343 3.93 15.02 11.54
N VAL A 344 5.23 15.20 11.29
CA VAL A 344 5.83 16.52 11.07
C VAL A 344 5.19 17.18 9.85
N TYR A 345 5.05 16.47 8.73
CA TYR A 345 4.38 16.99 7.55
C TYR A 345 2.93 17.38 7.83
N ILE A 346 2.16 16.51 8.51
CA ILE A 346 0.77 16.79 8.89
C ILE A 346 0.69 18.02 9.80
N GLY A 347 1.60 18.16 10.77
CA GLY A 347 1.62 19.29 11.70
C GLY A 347 1.91 20.63 11.02
N PHE A 348 2.74 20.64 9.96
CA PHE A 348 2.96 21.85 9.15
C PHE A 348 1.80 22.13 8.18
N ARG A 349 1.12 21.10 7.69
CA ARG A 349 0.12 21.22 6.63
C ARG A 349 -1.32 21.46 7.15
N PHE A 350 -1.64 20.96 8.35
CA PHE A 350 -2.99 20.92 8.90
C PHE A 350 -3.11 21.57 10.28
N ASP A 351 -4.31 22.04 10.59
CA ASP A 351 -4.66 22.46 11.95
C ASP A 351 -4.56 21.26 12.90
N ILE A 352 -4.17 21.51 14.16
CA ILE A 352 -3.95 20.47 15.18
C ILE A 352 -5.14 19.51 15.32
N VAL A 353 -6.38 20.03 15.22
CA VAL A 353 -7.60 19.22 15.30
C VAL A 353 -7.72 18.25 14.12
N PHE A 354 -7.44 18.73 12.90
CA PHE A 354 -7.43 17.90 11.70
C PHE A 354 -6.30 16.86 11.75
N GLY A 355 -5.10 17.28 12.17
CA GLY A 355 -3.97 16.38 12.33
C GLY A 355 -4.22 15.27 13.33
N GLY A 356 -4.76 15.59 14.51
CA GLY A 356 -5.11 14.58 15.52
C GLY A 356 -6.19 13.60 15.05
N ALA A 357 -7.22 14.10 14.36
CA ALA A 357 -8.25 13.28 13.75
C ALA A 357 -7.68 12.28 12.73
N LEU A 358 -6.72 12.74 11.91
CA LEU A 358 -6.07 11.93 10.90
C LEU A 358 -5.20 10.82 11.52
N VAL A 359 -4.44 11.13 12.56
CA VAL A 359 -3.63 10.15 13.29
C VAL A 359 -4.49 9.05 13.90
N LEU A 360 -5.62 9.42 14.53
CA LEU A 360 -6.54 8.44 15.10
C LEU A 360 -7.16 7.53 14.04
N ALA A 361 -7.53 8.10 12.89
CA ALA A 361 -8.05 7.30 11.77
C ALA A 361 -7.00 6.33 11.21
N VAL A 362 -5.74 6.77 11.07
CA VAL A 362 -4.64 5.90 10.64
C VAL A 362 -4.42 4.77 11.65
N ALA A 363 -4.36 5.07 12.95
CA ALA A 363 -4.20 4.06 13.99
C ALA A 363 -5.34 3.02 13.96
N HIS A 364 -6.58 3.50 13.78
CA HIS A 364 -7.76 2.67 13.57
C HIS A 364 -7.61 1.75 12.35
N ASN A 365 -7.18 2.27 11.21
CA ASN A 365 -7.03 1.51 9.97
C ASN A 365 -5.98 0.41 10.13
N VAL A 366 -4.83 0.75 10.71
CA VAL A 366 -3.75 -0.19 11.00
C VAL A 366 -4.21 -1.28 11.96
N ALA A 367 -4.97 -0.94 13.01
CA ALA A 367 -5.48 -1.91 13.97
C ALA A 367 -6.40 -2.96 13.32
N ILE A 368 -7.30 -2.54 12.41
CA ILE A 368 -8.17 -3.48 11.69
C ILE A 368 -7.34 -4.39 10.78
N VAL A 369 -6.43 -3.81 9.99
CA VAL A 369 -5.63 -4.58 9.02
C VAL A 369 -4.72 -5.57 9.73
N LEU A 370 -4.02 -5.14 10.78
CA LEU A 370 -3.18 -6.01 11.59
C LEU A 370 -4.00 -7.07 12.33
N GLY A 371 -5.19 -6.72 12.81
CA GLY A 371 -6.12 -7.64 13.45
C GLY A 371 -6.55 -8.76 12.51
N LEU A 372 -6.93 -8.41 11.28
CA LEU A 372 -7.24 -9.38 10.24
C LEU A 372 -6.02 -10.25 9.89
N TYR A 373 -4.84 -9.64 9.78
CA TYR A 373 -3.62 -10.35 9.43
C TYR A 373 -3.23 -11.38 10.50
N SER A 374 -3.33 -11.01 11.79
CA SER A 374 -3.18 -11.91 12.94
C SER A 374 -4.26 -12.99 12.95
N ALA A 375 -5.54 -12.64 12.72
CA ALA A 375 -6.66 -13.58 12.69
C ALA A 375 -6.43 -14.68 11.65
N LEU A 376 -5.99 -14.30 10.44
CA LEU A 376 -5.68 -15.22 9.34
C LEU A 376 -4.40 -16.05 9.57
N GLY A 377 -3.59 -15.72 10.59
CA GLY A 377 -2.35 -16.44 10.89
C GLY A 377 -1.28 -16.27 9.81
N ARG A 378 -1.34 -15.17 9.04
CA ARG A 378 -0.36 -14.86 8.00
C ARG A 378 0.97 -14.48 8.61
N GLU A 379 2.04 -14.67 7.85
CA GLU A 379 3.40 -14.45 8.34
C GLU A 379 3.76 -12.97 8.36
N PHE A 380 4.09 -12.44 9.54
CA PHE A 380 4.53 -11.06 9.69
C PHE A 380 6.01 -10.92 9.34
N THR A 381 6.29 -10.31 8.18
CA THR A 381 7.64 -10.16 7.60
C THR A 381 7.97 -8.68 7.40
N ILE A 382 9.22 -8.37 7.01
CA ILE A 382 9.60 -6.99 6.66
C ILE A 382 8.75 -6.47 5.48
N ASN A 383 8.31 -7.35 4.57
CA ASN A 383 7.40 -6.99 3.48
C ASN A 383 6.02 -6.55 3.99
N THR A 384 5.51 -7.17 5.04
CA THR A 384 4.27 -6.77 5.72
C THR A 384 4.40 -5.35 6.27
N VAL A 385 5.56 -4.99 6.81
CA VAL A 385 5.83 -3.63 7.31
C VAL A 385 5.84 -2.60 6.18
N ALA A 386 6.47 -2.91 5.05
CA ALA A 386 6.44 -2.05 3.87
C ALA A 386 5.00 -1.85 3.36
N ALA A 387 4.17 -2.90 3.37
CA ALA A 387 2.76 -2.82 3.01
C ALA A 387 1.95 -1.93 3.96
N ILE A 388 2.21 -2.00 5.28
CA ILE A 388 1.55 -1.14 6.27
C ILE A 388 1.95 0.33 6.08
N LEU A 389 3.23 0.62 5.88
CA LEU A 389 3.67 2.00 5.64
C LEU A 389 3.08 2.58 4.35
N THR A 390 2.93 1.74 3.33
CA THR A 390 2.22 2.08 2.09
C THR A 390 0.75 2.43 2.34
N LEU A 391 0.05 1.58 3.09
CA LEU A 391 -1.34 1.80 3.50
C LEU A 391 -1.49 3.13 4.23
N ILE A 392 -0.57 3.43 5.15
CA ILE A 392 -0.58 4.70 5.90
C ILE A 392 -0.46 5.88 4.94
N GLY A 393 0.53 5.85 4.02
CA GLY A 393 0.70 6.91 3.02
C GLY A 393 -0.56 7.16 2.18
N PHE A 394 -1.21 6.08 1.72
CA PHE A 394 -2.45 6.17 0.94
C PHE A 394 -3.64 6.67 1.76
N ALA A 395 -3.85 6.16 2.97
CA ALA A 395 -4.98 6.56 3.83
C ALA A 395 -4.96 8.07 4.16
N LEU A 396 -3.77 8.67 4.17
CA LEU A 396 -3.61 10.12 4.34
C LEU A 396 -4.05 10.90 3.10
N ASN A 397 -3.83 10.38 1.89
CA ASN A 397 -4.14 11.09 0.64
C ASN A 397 -5.62 11.52 0.58
N ASP A 398 -6.55 10.59 0.77
CA ASP A 398 -7.98 10.92 0.72
C ASP A 398 -8.39 11.92 1.81
N ALA A 399 -7.83 11.80 3.01
CA ALA A 399 -8.11 12.71 4.10
C ALA A 399 -7.59 14.13 3.83
N ILE A 400 -6.43 14.26 3.18
CA ILE A 400 -5.87 15.54 2.72
C ILE A 400 -6.82 16.19 1.73
N ILE A 401 -7.30 15.44 0.73
CA ILE A 401 -8.23 15.93 -0.30
C ILE A 401 -9.53 16.45 0.32
N VAL A 402 -10.15 15.66 1.21
CA VAL A 402 -11.41 16.05 1.86
C VAL A 402 -11.20 17.26 2.75
N SER A 403 -10.10 17.29 3.53
CA SER A 403 -9.74 18.43 4.37
C SER A 403 -9.54 19.72 3.57
N ASP A 404 -8.83 19.67 2.44
CA ASP A 404 -8.62 20.83 1.58
C ASP A 404 -9.95 21.37 1.05
N ARG A 405 -10.86 20.51 0.63
CA ARG A 405 -12.19 20.93 0.20
C ARG A 405 -13.05 21.49 1.35
N ILE A 406 -12.89 20.99 2.58
CA ILE A 406 -13.53 21.58 3.77
C ILE A 406 -13.00 23.01 3.99
N ARG A 407 -11.68 23.21 3.90
CA ARG A 407 -11.05 24.53 4.07
C ARG A 407 -11.48 25.52 2.98
N GLU A 408 -11.61 25.06 1.75
CA GLU A 408 -12.13 25.86 0.63
C GLU A 408 -13.60 26.24 0.87
N ASN A 409 -14.46 25.27 1.18
CA ASN A 409 -15.89 25.53 1.39
C ASN A 409 -16.18 26.36 2.64
N LEU A 410 -15.33 26.33 3.67
CA LEU A 410 -15.43 27.26 4.80
C LEU A 410 -15.34 28.74 4.36
N LYS A 411 -14.61 29.02 3.27
CA LYS A 411 -14.50 30.39 2.72
C LYS A 411 -15.67 30.72 1.80
N LEU A 412 -16.19 29.74 1.06
CA LEU A 412 -17.23 29.91 0.04
C LEU A 412 -18.66 29.84 0.61
N MET A 413 -18.90 28.97 1.60
CA MET A 413 -20.21 28.69 2.19
C MET A 413 -20.34 29.37 3.57
N ARG A 414 -20.06 30.68 3.63
CA ARG A 414 -20.15 31.43 4.89
C ARG A 414 -21.58 31.47 5.40
N GLY A 415 -21.77 31.25 6.69
CA GLY A 415 -23.08 31.25 7.36
C GLY A 415 -23.75 29.88 7.45
N GLU A 416 -23.27 28.89 6.70
CA GLU A 416 -23.74 27.51 6.80
C GLU A 416 -23.19 26.81 8.05
N SER A 417 -23.91 25.78 8.52
CA SER A 417 -23.43 24.96 9.64
C SER A 417 -22.17 24.19 9.26
N TYR A 418 -21.28 23.95 10.22
CA TYR A 418 -20.04 23.21 9.96
C TYR A 418 -20.33 21.79 9.41
N ALA A 419 -21.38 21.12 9.92
CA ALA A 419 -21.83 19.84 9.41
C ALA A 419 -22.29 19.91 7.93
N THR A 420 -23.02 20.96 7.55
CA THR A 420 -23.45 21.18 6.15
C THR A 420 -22.25 21.35 5.23
N ILE A 421 -21.28 22.17 5.65
CA ILE A 421 -20.06 22.45 4.88
C ILE A 421 -19.26 21.17 4.67
N VAL A 422 -19.04 20.40 5.74
CA VAL A 422 -18.31 19.13 5.67
C VAL A 422 -19.03 18.11 4.79
N ASN A 423 -20.35 17.97 4.93
CA ASN A 423 -21.13 17.05 4.09
C ASN A 423 -21.07 17.45 2.60
N ALA A 424 -21.14 18.74 2.30
CA ALA A 424 -21.00 19.25 0.94
C ALA A 424 -19.60 18.98 0.38
N SER A 425 -18.54 19.20 1.16
CA SER A 425 -17.16 18.91 0.77
C SER A 425 -16.97 17.44 0.41
N ILE A 426 -17.47 16.51 1.24
CA ILE A 426 -17.38 15.06 0.97
C ILE A 426 -18.08 14.70 -0.34
N ASN A 427 -19.30 15.21 -0.57
CA ASN A 427 -20.05 14.93 -1.80
C ASN A 427 -19.34 15.49 -3.04
N GLN A 428 -18.70 16.64 -2.92
CA GLN A 428 -17.95 17.26 -4.03
C GLN A 428 -16.66 16.50 -4.35
N THR A 429 -16.00 15.90 -3.35
CA THR A 429 -14.78 15.11 -3.57
C THR A 429 -15.03 13.63 -3.88
N LEU A 430 -16.26 13.14 -3.74
CA LEU A 430 -16.59 11.71 -3.87
C LEU A 430 -16.13 11.10 -5.20
N SER A 431 -16.36 11.82 -6.31
CA SER A 431 -15.92 11.43 -7.66
C SER A 431 -14.43 11.11 -7.71
N ARG A 432 -13.62 11.99 -7.10
CA ARG A 432 -12.16 11.84 -7.03
C ARG A 432 -11.78 10.68 -6.12
N THR A 433 -12.29 10.65 -4.89
CA THR A 433 -11.97 9.61 -3.89
C THR A 433 -12.29 8.20 -4.40
N VAL A 434 -13.46 8.02 -5.02
CA VAL A 434 -13.86 6.72 -5.61
C VAL A 434 -12.92 6.34 -6.74
N MET A 435 -12.62 7.27 -7.65
CA MET A 435 -11.81 6.97 -8.82
C MET A 435 -10.34 6.67 -8.45
N THR A 436 -9.74 7.45 -7.55
CA THR A 436 -8.39 7.20 -7.02
C THR A 436 -8.30 5.86 -6.31
N SER A 437 -9.31 5.53 -5.48
CA SER A 437 -9.33 4.26 -4.76
C SER A 437 -9.46 3.08 -5.72
N LEU A 438 -10.40 3.14 -6.67
CA LEU A 438 -10.58 2.07 -7.65
C LEU A 438 -9.36 1.88 -8.55
N SER A 439 -8.75 2.96 -9.06
CA SER A 439 -7.55 2.84 -9.91
C SER A 439 -6.38 2.23 -9.15
N ALA A 440 -6.22 2.59 -7.86
CA ALA A 440 -5.16 2.06 -7.02
C ALA A 440 -5.39 0.61 -6.59
N MET A 441 -6.65 0.21 -6.39
CA MET A 441 -7.03 -1.13 -5.96
C MET A 441 -7.03 -2.15 -7.10
N LEU A 442 -7.32 -1.77 -8.34
CA LEU A 442 -7.41 -2.73 -9.47
C LEU A 442 -6.12 -3.54 -9.70
N PRO A 443 -4.92 -2.92 -9.76
CA PRO A 443 -3.67 -3.69 -9.87
C PRO A 443 -3.40 -4.55 -8.63
N LEU A 444 -3.82 -4.12 -7.44
CA LEU A 444 -3.70 -4.91 -6.21
C LEU A 444 -4.62 -6.13 -6.22
N VAL A 445 -5.83 -6.02 -6.78
CA VAL A 445 -6.72 -7.17 -6.99
C VAL A 445 -6.09 -8.16 -7.98
N ALA A 446 -5.51 -7.68 -9.08
CA ALA A 446 -4.77 -8.55 -10.00
C ALA A 446 -3.58 -9.22 -9.29
N LEU A 447 -2.85 -8.50 -8.45
CA LEU A 447 -1.74 -9.04 -7.66
C LEU A 447 -2.19 -10.06 -6.62
N LEU A 448 -3.36 -9.85 -6.00
CA LEU A 448 -3.94 -10.78 -5.04
C LEU A 448 -4.33 -12.11 -5.71
N VAL A 449 -4.91 -12.04 -6.91
CA VAL A 449 -5.41 -13.21 -7.65
C VAL A 449 -4.27 -13.97 -8.34
N PHE A 450 -3.37 -13.26 -9.03
CA PHE A 450 -2.35 -13.85 -9.90
C PHE A 450 -0.93 -13.85 -9.31
N GLY A 451 -0.69 -13.09 -8.24
CA GLY A 451 0.61 -13.05 -7.57
C GLY A 451 0.89 -14.29 -6.72
N GLY A 452 2.17 -14.63 -6.60
CA GLY A 452 2.67 -15.66 -5.70
C GLY A 452 2.48 -15.32 -4.22
N PRO A 453 2.80 -16.25 -3.29
CA PRO A 453 2.46 -16.11 -1.87
C PRO A 453 2.92 -14.79 -1.23
N VAL A 454 4.16 -14.37 -1.49
CA VAL A 454 4.73 -13.12 -0.97
C VAL A 454 3.97 -11.88 -1.49
N LEU A 455 3.63 -11.86 -2.77
CA LEU A 455 2.91 -10.74 -3.40
C LEU A 455 1.44 -10.71 -2.98
N ARG A 456 0.85 -11.87 -2.69
CA ARG A 456 -0.53 -11.99 -2.22
C ARG A 456 -0.70 -11.43 -0.81
N ASP A 457 0.20 -11.79 0.09
CA ASP A 457 0.14 -11.27 1.47
C ASP A 457 0.38 -9.75 1.49
N PHE A 458 1.30 -9.26 0.66
CA PHE A 458 1.48 -7.83 0.45
C PHE A 458 0.21 -7.16 -0.07
N SER A 459 -0.35 -7.66 -1.17
CA SER A 459 -1.55 -7.07 -1.79
C SER A 459 -2.78 -7.16 -0.90
N LEU A 460 -2.94 -8.20 -0.09
CA LEU A 460 -4.02 -8.32 0.89
C LEU A 460 -3.96 -7.18 1.92
N VAL A 461 -2.79 -6.94 2.51
CA VAL A 461 -2.59 -5.87 3.51
C VAL A 461 -2.91 -4.51 2.90
N VAL A 462 -2.36 -4.22 1.72
CA VAL A 462 -2.56 -2.93 1.05
C VAL A 462 -4.02 -2.77 0.59
N LEU A 463 -4.63 -3.80 0.00
CA LEU A 463 -6.00 -3.75 -0.52
C LEU A 463 -7.03 -3.52 0.59
N VAL A 464 -6.98 -4.32 1.67
CA VAL A 464 -7.85 -4.15 2.83
C VAL A 464 -7.61 -2.77 3.46
N GLY A 465 -6.34 -2.37 3.53
CA GLY A 465 -5.92 -1.04 3.96
C GLY A 465 -6.55 0.09 3.17
N PHE A 466 -6.56 -0.02 1.84
CA PHE A 466 -7.13 1.00 0.96
C PHE A 466 -8.63 1.08 1.15
N ILE A 467 -9.34 -0.06 1.19
CA ILE A 467 -10.79 -0.11 1.47
C ILE A 467 -11.11 0.65 2.77
N ILE A 468 -10.36 0.33 3.84
CA ILE A 468 -10.57 0.94 5.15
C ILE A 468 -10.19 2.41 5.15
N GLY A 469 -9.06 2.75 4.53
CA GLY A 469 -8.58 4.12 4.33
C GLY A 469 -9.64 4.99 3.66
N THR A 470 -10.16 4.55 2.52
CA THR A 470 -11.15 5.29 1.71
C THR A 470 -12.41 5.59 2.49
N TYR A 471 -13.00 4.63 3.21
CA TYR A 471 -14.20 4.96 3.99
C TYR A 471 -13.83 5.75 5.26
N SER A 472 -12.70 5.46 5.92
CA SER A 472 -12.33 6.15 7.17
C SER A 472 -12.12 7.66 6.97
N SER A 473 -11.55 8.07 5.84
CA SER A 473 -11.37 9.50 5.50
C SER A 473 -12.70 10.22 5.35
N ILE A 474 -13.70 9.55 4.77
CA ILE A 474 -15.05 10.07 4.52
C ILE A 474 -15.88 10.08 5.81
N VAL A 475 -15.99 8.94 6.50
CA VAL A 475 -17.00 8.71 7.56
C VAL A 475 -16.43 8.56 8.97
N ILE A 476 -15.10 8.69 9.17
CA ILE A 476 -14.49 8.72 10.51
C ILE A 476 -13.84 10.08 10.75
N VAL A 477 -12.90 10.50 9.89
CA VAL A 477 -12.16 11.76 10.07
C VAL A 477 -13.11 12.96 10.05
N SER A 478 -13.90 13.10 8.99
CA SER A 478 -14.75 14.28 8.79
C SER A 478 -15.81 14.46 9.90
N PRO A 479 -16.56 13.43 10.31
CA PRO A 479 -17.55 13.54 11.39
C PRO A 479 -16.91 13.77 12.77
N MET A 480 -15.77 13.14 13.06
CA MET A 480 -15.05 13.35 14.32
C MET A 480 -14.70 14.84 14.52
N ILE A 481 -14.29 15.52 13.45
CA ILE A 481 -13.98 16.95 13.48
C ILE A 481 -15.26 17.78 13.67
N VAL A 482 -16.37 17.41 13.01
CA VAL A 482 -17.67 18.05 13.21
C VAL A 482 -18.10 17.97 14.68
N TYR A 483 -18.11 16.77 15.25
CA TYR A 483 -18.51 16.56 16.64
C TYR A 483 -17.60 17.30 17.62
N PHE A 484 -16.29 17.32 17.38
CA PHE A 484 -15.35 18.05 18.20
C PHE A 484 -15.61 19.57 18.16
N LYS A 485 -15.84 20.14 16.97
CA LYS A 485 -16.12 21.58 16.83
C LYS A 485 -17.47 21.96 17.42
N ASP A 486 -18.51 21.13 17.24
CA ASP A 486 -19.81 21.36 17.85
C ASP A 486 -19.72 21.34 19.39
N TRP A 487 -18.96 20.40 19.96
CA TRP A 487 -18.66 20.36 21.38
C TRP A 487 -17.93 21.61 21.86
N GLN A 488 -16.92 22.09 21.10
CA GLN A 488 -16.18 23.30 21.43
C GLN A 488 -17.06 24.56 21.38
N GLN A 489 -17.99 24.64 20.43
CA GLN A 489 -18.95 25.76 20.34
C GLN A 489 -19.93 25.75 21.50
N ARG A 490 -20.46 24.58 21.89
CA ARG A 490 -21.35 24.44 23.05
C ARG A 490 -20.68 24.83 24.37
N ASN A 491 -19.38 24.59 24.49
CA ASN A 491 -18.61 24.86 25.72
C ASN A 491 -17.90 26.22 25.75
N ARG A 492 -18.00 27.03 24.68
CA ARG A 492 -17.51 28.41 24.70
C ARG A 492 -18.44 29.26 25.56
N LYS A 493 -17.91 29.80 26.67
CA LYS A 493 -18.64 30.78 27.50
C LYS A 493 -19.06 31.97 26.62
N PRO A 494 -20.32 32.46 26.73
CA PRO A 494 -20.75 33.64 26.00
C PRO A 494 -19.85 34.83 26.36
N PRO A 495 -19.61 35.77 25.42
CA PRO A 495 -18.83 36.96 25.70
C PRO A 495 -19.45 37.65 26.93
N ARG A 496 -18.61 38.01 27.92
CA ARG A 496 -19.04 38.91 28.99
C ARG A 496 -19.54 40.18 28.31
N MET A 497 -20.86 40.39 28.29
CA MET A 497 -21.41 41.67 27.90
C MET A 497 -20.78 42.69 28.84
N ALA A 498 -19.98 43.60 28.27
CA ALA A 498 -19.53 44.78 29.00
C ALA A 498 -20.79 45.46 29.51
N LYS A 499 -20.95 45.53 30.84
CA LYS A 499 -21.98 46.34 31.45
C LYS A 499 -21.73 47.77 30.96
N VAL A 500 -22.68 48.29 30.18
CA VAL A 500 -22.75 49.68 29.73
C VAL A 500 -22.80 50.61 30.93
#